data_AF-A0A257JN41-F1
#
_entry.id   AF-A0A257JN41-F1
#
_cell.length_a   1.000
_cell.length_b   1.000
_cell.length_c   1.000
_cell.angle_alpha   90.00
_cell.angle_beta   90.00
_cell.angle_gamma   90.00
#
_symmetry.space_group_name_H-M   'P 1'
#
loop_
_entity.id
_entity.type
_entity.pdbx_description
1 polymer ?
#
loop_
_entity_poly.entity_id
_entity_poly.type
_entity_poly.pdbx_seq_one_letter_code
_entity_poly.pdbx_strand_id
1 'polypeptide(L)'
;MASLPPDHDALIADDIGRSRLQAHRYGTVWAAVASVVTAALFIWAQGQLSSLGRSGVWLIALGLAIGMRLVVLAGHQRAEQADQDWRRWLWRYRVAIGLHGLVWGASAWLPSSLADPEQQDVLLLMLTGLAVGAMTLTLFDLRAALLFALPCTVPLTLRLLFGAAPLAVATVVAMLMAVLLMGMLTVAARRASRERRALAITLRAEDDNARGAREAEAMLRMLFEHVGQGISVFDKDLRLRAWNAESAKFIGADPGIVRAGLPLRTVLLTMRRAGQFG
;
A
#
# COMPACT_ATOMS: atom_id res chain seq x y z
N MET A 1 22.17 -7.61 -27.09
CA MET A 1 21.84 -8.25 -25.80
C MET A 1 20.60 -7.57 -25.26
N ALA A 2 19.43 -8.20 -25.41
CA ALA A 2 18.22 -7.70 -24.77
C ALA A 2 18.36 -7.91 -23.26
N SER A 3 18.41 -6.82 -22.51
CA SER A 3 18.32 -6.86 -21.05
C SER A 3 17.04 -7.59 -20.67
N LEU A 4 17.15 -8.67 -19.91
CA LEU A 4 16.00 -9.35 -19.31
C LEU A 4 15.13 -8.28 -18.62
N PRO A 5 13.79 -8.27 -18.84
CA PRO A 5 12.93 -7.33 -18.16
C PRO A 5 13.14 -7.49 -16.64
N PRO A 6 13.22 -6.39 -15.88
CA PRO A 6 13.36 -6.45 -14.43
C PRO A 6 12.26 -7.35 -13.87
N ASP A 7 12.64 -8.23 -12.94
CA ASP A 7 11.75 -9.21 -12.31
C ASP A 7 10.50 -8.48 -11.77
N HIS A 8 9.36 -8.69 -12.43
CA HIS A 8 8.13 -7.92 -12.21
C HIS A 8 7.67 -8.01 -10.74
N ASP A 9 7.91 -9.15 -10.10
CA ASP A 9 7.60 -9.37 -8.69
C ASP A 9 8.45 -8.50 -7.77
N ALA A 10 9.71 -8.24 -8.14
CA ALA A 10 10.61 -7.37 -7.39
C ALA A 10 10.16 -5.91 -7.43
N LEU A 11 9.69 -5.42 -8.58
CA LEU A 11 9.15 -4.06 -8.73
C LEU A 11 7.87 -3.85 -7.91
N ILE A 12 6.96 -4.84 -7.92
CA ILE A 12 5.73 -4.79 -7.11
C ILE A 12 6.08 -4.80 -5.60
N ALA A 13 7.02 -5.65 -5.19
CA ALA A 13 7.46 -5.71 -3.80
C ALA A 13 8.10 -4.40 -3.33
N ASP A 14 8.85 -3.72 -4.20
CA ASP A 14 9.48 -2.42 -3.94
C ASP A 14 8.43 -1.32 -3.73
N ASP A 15 7.47 -1.22 -4.64
CA ASP A 15 6.41 -0.19 -4.60
C ASP A 15 5.51 -0.35 -3.37
N ILE A 16 5.11 -1.59 -3.05
CA ILE A 16 4.38 -1.91 -1.80
C ILE A 16 5.21 -1.51 -0.57
N GLY A 17 6.52 -1.74 -0.61
CA GLY A 17 7.46 -1.38 0.45
C GLY A 17 7.48 0.12 0.72
N ARG A 18 7.65 0.92 -0.32
CA ARG A 18 7.64 2.39 -0.26
C ARG A 18 6.29 2.94 0.20
N SER A 19 5.19 2.38 -0.31
CA SER A 19 3.83 2.77 0.10
C SER A 19 3.60 2.56 1.61
N ARG A 20 4.05 1.42 2.17
CA ARG A 20 3.99 1.16 3.61
C ARG A 20 4.82 2.14 4.41
N LEU A 21 6.02 2.47 3.93
CA LEU A 21 6.91 3.44 4.58
C LEU A 21 6.26 4.83 4.64
N GLN A 22 5.62 5.27 3.55
CA GLN A 22 4.85 6.52 3.52
C GLN A 22 3.67 6.47 4.49
N ALA A 23 2.91 5.38 4.55
CA ALA A 23 1.80 5.24 5.49
C ALA A 23 2.25 5.33 6.97
N HIS A 24 3.41 4.75 7.33
CA HIS A 24 3.99 4.88 8.67
C HIS A 24 4.32 6.32 9.05
N ARG A 25 4.76 7.14 8.09
CA ARG A 25 5.03 8.57 8.32
C ARG A 25 3.79 9.31 8.81
N TYR A 26 2.66 9.14 8.14
CA TYR A 26 1.40 9.80 8.51
C TYR A 26 0.81 9.25 9.82
N GLY A 27 0.92 7.94 10.06
CA GLY A 27 0.34 7.30 11.25
C GLY A 27 1.10 7.56 12.56
N THR A 28 2.38 7.95 12.50
CA THR A 28 3.23 8.01 13.70
C THR A 28 2.76 9.05 14.73
N VAL A 29 2.35 10.23 14.28
CA VAL A 29 1.89 11.32 15.18
C VAL A 29 0.59 10.93 15.87
N TRP A 30 -0.40 10.42 15.12
CA TRP A 30 -1.68 9.99 15.67
C TRP A 30 -1.53 8.86 16.67
N ALA A 31 -0.65 7.90 16.40
CA ALA A 31 -0.36 6.82 17.33
C ALA A 31 0.35 7.31 18.61
N ALA A 32 1.20 8.34 18.52
CA ALA A 32 1.81 8.97 19.68
C ALA A 32 0.76 9.69 20.55
N VAL A 33 -0.11 10.49 19.92
CA VAL A 33 -1.21 11.19 20.61
C VAL A 33 -2.13 10.18 21.30
N ALA A 34 -2.57 9.15 20.59
CA ALA A 34 -3.41 8.09 21.16
C ALA A 34 -2.74 7.45 22.38
N SER A 35 -1.45 7.13 22.29
CA SER A 35 -0.72 6.54 23.42
C SER A 35 -0.60 7.47 24.62
N VAL A 36 -0.37 8.78 24.42
CA VAL A 36 -0.30 9.75 25.52
C VAL A 36 -1.66 9.86 26.21
N VAL A 37 -2.74 9.94 25.43
CA VAL A 37 -4.11 9.98 25.95
C VAL A 37 -4.44 8.71 26.74
N THR A 38 -4.16 7.52 26.18
CA THR A 38 -4.39 6.25 26.88
C THR A 38 -3.56 6.15 28.16
N ALA A 39 -2.31 6.63 28.16
CA ALA A 39 -1.48 6.63 29.38
C ALA A 39 -2.03 7.56 30.45
N ALA A 40 -2.49 8.76 30.09
CA ALA A 40 -3.13 9.68 31.03
C ALA A 40 -4.40 9.09 31.64
N LEU A 41 -5.25 8.47 30.81
CA LEU A 41 -6.45 7.76 31.26
C LEU A 41 -6.11 6.59 32.17
N PHE A 42 -5.07 5.81 31.84
CA PHE A 42 -4.62 4.68 32.66
C PHE A 42 -4.15 5.13 34.04
N ILE A 43 -3.30 6.16 34.11
CA ILE A 43 -2.84 6.70 35.40
C ILE A 43 -4.00 7.27 36.21
N TRP A 44 -4.93 7.98 35.57
CA TRP A 44 -6.13 8.48 36.24
C TRP A 44 -6.99 7.35 36.82
N ALA A 45 -7.22 6.28 36.04
CA ALA A 45 -8.05 5.16 36.46
C ALA A 45 -7.42 4.31 37.59
N GLN A 46 -6.10 4.34 37.75
CA GLN A 46 -5.39 3.64 38.82
C GLN A 46 -5.47 4.36 40.19
N GLY A 47 -5.98 5.60 40.23
CA GLY A 47 -6.12 6.38 41.47
C GLY A 47 -4.79 6.84 42.10
N GLN A 48 -4.86 7.44 43.30
CA GLN A 48 -3.70 8.04 43.99
C GLN A 48 -2.78 7.05 44.73
N LEU A 49 -3.08 5.74 44.75
CA LEU A 49 -2.32 4.75 45.53
C LEU A 49 -1.11 4.14 44.78
N SER A 50 -0.82 4.55 43.55
CA SER A 50 0.29 3.95 42.81
C SER A 50 1.66 4.39 43.38
N SER A 51 2.56 3.45 43.69
CA SER A 51 3.92 3.80 44.12
C SER A 51 4.60 4.62 43.03
N LEU A 52 4.94 5.88 43.31
CA LEU A 52 5.54 6.83 42.35
C LEU A 52 6.77 6.25 41.61
N GLY A 53 7.53 5.35 42.25
CA GLY A 53 8.74 4.76 41.68
C GLY A 53 8.49 3.93 40.40
N ARG A 54 7.74 2.82 40.50
CA ARG A 54 7.54 1.91 39.35
C ARG A 54 6.70 2.54 38.23
N SER A 55 5.66 3.29 38.58
CA SER A 55 4.85 4.02 37.59
C SER A 55 5.66 5.11 36.89
N GLY A 56 6.55 5.81 37.62
CA GLY A 56 7.45 6.80 37.04
C GLY A 56 8.45 6.19 36.05
N VAL A 57 9.07 5.06 36.40
CA VAL A 57 9.98 4.34 35.47
C VAL A 57 9.24 3.91 34.21
N TRP A 58 8.00 3.41 34.33
CA TRP A 58 7.20 3.03 33.18
C TRP A 58 6.82 4.23 32.30
N LEU A 59 6.44 5.37 32.89
CA LEU A 59 6.16 6.61 32.15
C LEU A 59 7.39 7.14 31.41
N ILE A 60 8.58 7.06 32.03
CA ILE A 60 9.85 7.42 31.36
C ILE A 60 10.10 6.48 30.18
N ALA A 61 9.96 5.17 30.37
CA ALA A 61 10.11 4.19 29.29
C ALA A 61 9.12 4.44 28.15
N LEU A 62 7.88 4.82 28.46
CA LEU A 62 6.86 5.17 27.48
C LEU A 62 7.23 6.46 26.72
N GLY A 63 7.68 7.48 27.44
CA GLY A 63 8.19 8.73 26.86
C GLY A 63 9.36 8.48 25.91
N LEU A 64 10.30 7.61 26.30
CA LEU A 64 11.42 7.19 25.45
C LEU A 64 10.96 6.40 24.21
N ALA A 65 9.99 5.50 24.34
CA ALA A 65 9.43 4.75 23.22
C ALA A 65 8.71 5.67 22.22
N ILE A 66 7.95 6.66 22.71
CA ILE A 66 7.32 7.69 21.87
C ILE A 66 8.40 8.57 21.23
N GLY A 67 9.37 9.03 22.00
CA GLY A 67 10.50 9.83 21.52
C GLY A 67 11.29 9.12 20.42
N MET A 68 11.57 7.82 20.58
CA MET A 68 12.21 6.99 19.56
C MET A 68 11.41 6.98 18.25
N ARG A 69 10.08 6.88 18.31
CA ARG A 69 9.23 6.95 17.11
C ARG A 69 9.30 8.31 16.42
N LEU A 70 9.35 9.40 17.19
CA LEU A 70 9.51 10.75 16.66
C LEU A 70 10.91 10.98 16.07
N VAL A 71 11.96 10.40 16.67
CA VAL A 71 13.32 10.44 16.13
C VAL A 71 13.42 9.66 14.81
N VAL A 72 12.79 8.48 14.71
CA VAL A 72 12.71 7.74 13.45
C VAL A 72 11.97 8.56 12.39
N LEU A 73 10.87 9.22 12.75
CA LEU A 73 10.14 10.11 11.84
C LEU A 73 10.98 11.29 11.36
N ALA A 74 11.62 12.02 12.28
CA ALA A 74 12.45 13.17 11.97
C ALA A 74 13.68 12.77 11.14
N GLY A 75 14.31 11.64 11.49
CA GLY A 75 15.43 11.09 10.74
C GLY A 75 15.03 10.71 9.31
N HIS A 76 13.87 10.07 9.13
CA HIS A 76 13.37 9.69 7.82
C HIS A 76 13.06 10.91 6.95
N GLN A 77 12.42 11.94 7.51
CA GLN A 77 12.15 13.19 6.80
C GLN A 77 13.44 13.90 6.34
N ARG A 78 14.50 13.86 7.15
CA ARG A 78 15.81 14.42 6.76
C ARG A 78 16.52 13.58 5.69
N ALA A 79 16.34 12.26 5.72
CA ALA A 79 17.01 11.33 4.81
C ALA A 79 16.27 11.13 3.49
N GLU A 80 15.02 11.59 3.34
CA GLU A 80 14.18 11.41 2.14
C GLU A 80 14.86 11.91 0.84
N GLN A 81 15.78 12.86 0.94
CA GLN A 81 16.56 13.36 -0.20
C GLN A 81 17.86 12.59 -0.49
N ALA A 82 18.36 11.79 0.46
CA ALA A 82 19.69 11.19 0.41
C ALA A 82 19.71 9.66 0.46
N ASP A 83 18.69 9.02 1.05
CA ASP A 83 18.65 7.57 1.31
C ASP A 83 17.47 6.92 0.57
N GLN A 84 17.78 6.15 -0.48
CA GLN A 84 16.77 5.44 -1.29
C GLN A 84 16.35 4.10 -0.69
N ASP A 85 17.01 3.62 0.38
CA ASP A 85 16.73 2.30 0.95
C ASP A 85 15.53 2.33 1.91
N TRP A 86 14.33 2.19 1.34
CA TRP A 86 13.08 2.12 2.09
C TRP A 86 13.04 0.95 3.10
N ARG A 87 13.81 -0.12 2.89
CA ARG A 87 13.79 -1.32 3.75
C ARG A 87 14.37 -1.00 5.12
N ARG A 88 15.47 -0.24 5.14
CA ARG A 88 16.14 0.19 6.36
C ARG A 88 15.22 1.04 7.23
N TRP A 89 14.56 2.04 6.63
CA TRP A 89 13.62 2.90 7.34
C TRP A 89 12.38 2.13 7.80
N LEU A 90 11.82 1.25 6.97
CA LEU A 90 10.68 0.42 7.35
C LEU A 90 11.01 -0.50 8.54
N TRP A 91 12.21 -1.09 8.57
CA TRP A 91 12.65 -1.89 9.70
C TRP A 91 12.75 -1.04 10.98
N ARG A 92 13.32 0.18 10.91
CA ARG A 92 13.40 1.11 12.06
C ARG A 92 12.01 1.45 12.62
N TYR A 93 11.03 1.75 11.75
CA TYR A 93 9.65 1.97 12.18
C TYR A 93 9.06 0.75 12.90
N ARG A 94 9.25 -0.45 12.34
CA ARG A 94 8.76 -1.70 12.94
C ARG A 94 9.39 -2.00 14.30
N VAL A 95 10.69 -1.77 14.46
CA VAL A 95 11.38 -1.93 15.75
C VAL A 95 10.84 -0.95 16.77
N ALA A 96 10.69 0.33 16.42
CA ALA A 96 10.15 1.35 17.33
C ALA A 96 8.71 1.03 17.76
N ILE A 97 7.88 0.51 16.84
CA ILE A 97 6.52 0.03 17.12
C ILE A 97 6.55 -1.18 18.07
N GLY A 98 7.44 -2.14 17.84
CA GLY A 98 7.57 -3.32 18.69
C GLY A 98 8.02 -3.00 20.12
N LEU A 99 9.02 -2.12 20.26
CA LEU A 99 9.46 -1.63 21.56
C LEU A 99 8.35 -0.88 22.31
N HIS A 100 7.54 -0.09 21.60
CA HIS A 100 6.38 0.58 22.19
C HIS A 100 5.34 -0.45 22.68
N GLY A 101 5.05 -1.49 21.90
CA GLY A 101 4.19 -2.60 22.33
C GLY A 101 4.71 -3.28 23.60
N LEU A 102 6.03 -3.53 23.68
CA LEU A 102 6.67 -4.11 24.87
C LEU A 102 6.52 -3.21 26.11
N VAL A 103 6.69 -1.89 25.97
CA VAL A 103 6.52 -0.96 27.08
C VAL A 103 5.07 -0.99 27.59
N TRP A 104 4.07 -1.01 26.71
CA TRP A 104 2.68 -1.18 27.13
C TRP A 104 2.44 -2.54 27.80
N GLY A 105 3.01 -3.62 27.27
CA GLY A 105 2.93 -4.94 27.91
C GLY A 105 3.55 -5.00 29.30
N ALA A 106 4.62 -4.24 29.54
CA ALA A 106 5.25 -4.14 30.86
C ALA A 106 4.34 -3.50 31.93
N SER A 107 3.29 -2.76 31.53
CA SER A 107 2.27 -2.27 32.47
C SER A 107 1.59 -3.40 33.24
N ALA A 108 1.61 -4.62 32.69
CA ALA A 108 1.10 -5.81 33.35
C ALA A 108 1.82 -6.12 34.67
N TRP A 109 2.98 -5.54 34.99
CA TRP A 109 3.70 -5.72 36.27
C TRP A 109 3.71 -4.50 37.19
N LEU A 110 2.95 -3.45 36.86
CA LEU A 110 2.80 -2.34 37.79
C LEU A 110 2.07 -2.80 39.07
N PRO A 111 2.38 -2.20 40.23
CA PRO A 111 1.87 -2.66 41.53
C PRO A 111 0.35 -2.73 41.59
N SER A 112 -0.34 -1.75 41.02
CA SER A 112 -1.80 -1.63 41.03
C SER A 112 -2.46 -2.50 39.96
N SER A 113 -1.74 -2.96 38.93
CA SER A 113 -2.34 -3.61 37.76
C SER A 113 -3.21 -4.84 38.06
N LEU A 114 -2.92 -5.58 39.14
CA LEU A 114 -3.71 -6.74 39.58
C LEU A 114 -4.01 -6.67 41.09
N ALA A 115 -4.03 -5.47 41.68
CA ALA A 115 -4.30 -5.33 43.11
C ALA A 115 -5.76 -5.69 43.43
N ASP A 116 -6.68 -5.19 42.60
CA ASP A 116 -8.12 -5.42 42.71
C ASP A 116 -8.73 -5.86 41.36
N PRO A 117 -9.85 -6.61 41.36
CA PRO A 117 -10.52 -7.03 40.12
C PRO A 117 -10.91 -5.87 39.21
N GLU A 118 -11.31 -4.73 39.77
CA GLU A 118 -11.67 -3.54 38.98
C GLU A 118 -10.46 -2.97 38.21
N GLN A 119 -9.29 -2.90 38.85
CA GLN A 119 -8.06 -2.40 38.21
C GLN A 119 -7.55 -3.36 37.13
N GLN A 120 -7.72 -4.68 37.36
CA GLN A 120 -7.44 -5.71 36.37
C GLN A 120 -8.32 -5.54 35.11
N ASP A 121 -9.63 -5.36 35.29
CA ASP A 121 -10.57 -5.24 34.16
C ASP A 121 -10.34 -3.95 33.36
N VAL A 122 -10.01 -2.84 34.04
CA VAL A 122 -9.60 -1.59 33.37
C VAL A 122 -8.34 -1.78 32.54
N LEU A 123 -7.32 -2.43 33.08
CA LEU A 123 -6.08 -2.70 32.33
C LEU A 123 -6.34 -3.60 31.13
N LEU A 124 -7.13 -4.67 31.30
CA LEU A 124 -7.48 -5.58 30.21
C LEU A 124 -8.22 -4.84 29.08
N LEU A 125 -9.21 -4.01 29.43
CA LEU A 125 -9.95 -3.19 28.47
C LEU A 125 -9.02 -2.23 27.73
N MET A 126 -8.14 -1.52 28.45
CA MET A 126 -7.22 -0.55 27.86
C MET A 126 -6.20 -1.20 26.93
N LEU A 127 -5.53 -2.28 27.34
CA LEU A 127 -4.55 -2.97 26.50
C LEU A 127 -5.20 -3.60 25.27
N THR A 128 -6.38 -4.18 25.43
CA THR A 128 -7.14 -4.76 24.31
C THR A 128 -7.56 -3.66 23.33
N GLY A 129 -8.18 -2.59 23.81
CA GLY A 129 -8.61 -1.45 22.98
C GLY A 129 -7.43 -0.79 22.26
N LEU A 130 -6.30 -0.61 22.97
CA LEU A 130 -5.09 -0.05 22.40
C LEU A 130 -4.47 -0.96 21.34
N ALA A 131 -4.40 -2.27 21.57
CA ALA A 131 -3.90 -3.23 20.59
C ALA A 131 -4.79 -3.27 19.33
N VAL A 132 -6.11 -3.32 19.49
CA VAL A 132 -7.09 -3.28 18.39
C VAL A 132 -7.00 -1.96 17.62
N GLY A 133 -6.92 -0.84 18.31
CA GLY A 133 -6.75 0.49 17.71
C GLY A 133 -5.45 0.59 16.92
N ALA A 134 -4.33 0.12 17.48
CA ALA A 134 -3.04 0.09 16.81
C ALA A 134 -3.06 -0.82 15.57
N MET A 135 -3.70 -1.99 15.64
CA MET A 135 -3.85 -2.90 14.50
C MET A 135 -4.67 -2.25 13.38
N THR A 136 -5.75 -1.55 13.71
CA THR A 136 -6.55 -0.81 12.73
C THR A 136 -5.73 0.28 12.04
N LEU A 137 -4.95 1.05 12.81
CA LEU A 137 -4.08 2.11 12.28
C LEU A 137 -2.89 1.60 11.48
N THR A 138 -2.53 0.31 11.60
CA THR A 138 -1.37 -0.29 10.94
C THR A 138 -1.75 -1.45 10.01
N LEU A 139 -3.01 -1.54 9.59
CA LEU A 139 -3.53 -2.63 8.76
C LEU A 139 -2.77 -2.79 7.41
N PHE A 140 -2.19 -1.69 6.91
CA PHE A 140 -1.35 -1.69 5.71
C PHE A 140 -0.02 -2.45 5.88
N ASP A 141 0.41 -2.67 7.12
CA ASP A 141 1.61 -3.42 7.49
C ASP A 141 1.31 -4.37 8.67
N LEU A 142 0.71 -5.52 8.35
CA LEU A 142 0.37 -6.55 9.34
C LEU A 142 1.55 -6.96 10.24
N ARG A 143 2.79 -6.90 9.75
CA ARG A 143 3.96 -7.21 10.59
C ARG A 143 4.13 -6.19 11.70
N ALA A 144 3.99 -4.90 11.40
CA ALA A 144 4.04 -3.85 12.40
C ALA A 144 2.87 -3.96 13.39
N ALA A 145 1.67 -4.27 12.90
CA ALA A 145 0.48 -4.48 13.72
C ALA A 145 0.71 -5.59 14.77
N LEU A 146 1.24 -6.74 14.35
CA LEU A 146 1.52 -7.87 15.24
C LEU A 146 2.71 -7.60 16.18
N LEU A 147 3.73 -6.87 15.70
CA LEU A 147 4.86 -6.45 16.54
C LEU A 147 4.43 -5.53 17.69
N PHE A 148 3.34 -4.77 17.53
CA PHE A 148 2.75 -4.02 18.64
C PHE A 148 1.81 -4.89 19.49
N ALA A 149 0.84 -5.53 18.84
CA ALA A 149 -0.27 -6.18 19.53
C ALA A 149 0.19 -7.35 20.41
N LEU A 150 1.08 -8.21 19.92
CA LEU A 150 1.50 -9.40 20.67
C LEU A 150 2.28 -9.00 21.94
N PRO A 151 3.34 -8.17 21.87
CA PRO A 151 4.05 -7.78 23.08
C PRO A 151 3.22 -6.90 24.02
N CYS A 152 2.18 -6.23 23.52
CA CYS A 152 1.25 -5.44 24.33
C CYS A 152 0.32 -6.33 25.18
N THR A 153 -0.26 -7.38 24.60
CA THR A 153 -1.31 -8.17 25.28
C THR A 153 -0.84 -9.48 25.89
N VAL A 154 0.10 -10.18 25.24
CA VAL A 154 0.60 -11.48 25.69
C VAL A 154 1.10 -11.45 27.15
N PRO A 155 1.87 -10.43 27.60
CA PRO A 155 2.39 -10.46 28.97
C PRO A 155 1.28 -10.45 30.04
N LEU A 156 0.23 -9.64 29.86
CA LEU A 156 -0.93 -9.66 30.76
C LEU A 156 -1.66 -11.00 30.70
N THR A 157 -1.92 -11.52 29.49
CA THR A 157 -2.57 -12.82 29.30
C THR A 157 -1.81 -13.94 30.01
N LEU A 158 -0.48 -14.01 29.86
CA LEU A 158 0.33 -15.01 30.55
C LEU A 158 0.28 -14.81 32.06
N ARG A 159 0.40 -13.57 32.55
CA ARG A 159 0.33 -13.26 33.99
C ARG A 159 -1.01 -13.71 34.61
N LEU A 160 -2.12 -13.54 33.88
CA LEU A 160 -3.45 -13.96 34.30
C LEU A 160 -3.61 -15.49 34.27
N LEU A 161 -3.17 -16.16 33.21
CA LEU A 161 -3.30 -17.63 33.06
C LEU A 161 -2.45 -18.43 34.06
N PHE A 162 -1.29 -17.90 34.43
CA PHE A 162 -0.39 -18.52 35.42
C PHE A 162 -0.55 -17.94 36.82
N GLY A 163 -1.54 -17.07 37.04
CA GLY A 163 -1.89 -16.55 38.35
C GLY A 163 -2.49 -17.64 39.24
N ALA A 164 -2.26 -17.55 40.55
CA ALA A 164 -2.84 -18.48 41.51
C ALA A 164 -4.35 -18.24 41.75
N ALA A 165 -4.85 -17.05 41.40
CA ALA A 165 -6.25 -16.67 41.56
C ALA A 165 -7.10 -17.23 40.40
N PRO A 166 -8.32 -17.73 40.67
CA PRO A 166 -9.23 -18.17 39.62
C PRO A 166 -9.65 -16.98 38.76
N LEU A 167 -9.73 -17.19 37.44
CA LEU A 167 -10.17 -16.16 36.50
C LEU A 167 -11.69 -16.00 36.56
N ALA A 168 -12.15 -14.75 36.67
CA ALA A 168 -13.56 -14.42 36.52
C ALA A 168 -14.04 -14.72 35.09
N VAL A 169 -15.29 -15.14 34.95
CA VAL A 169 -15.90 -15.44 33.63
C VAL A 169 -15.80 -14.22 32.69
N ALA A 170 -16.02 -13.02 33.21
CA ALA A 170 -15.92 -11.78 32.45
C ALA A 170 -14.50 -11.58 31.85
N THR A 171 -13.45 -11.84 32.63
CA THR A 171 -12.05 -11.76 32.19
C THR A 171 -11.77 -12.76 31.07
N VAL A 172 -12.25 -14.01 31.20
CA VAL A 172 -12.08 -15.05 30.17
C VAL A 172 -12.81 -14.65 28.88
N VAL A 173 -14.04 -14.16 28.97
CA VAL A 173 -14.82 -13.69 27.82
C VAL A 173 -14.12 -12.52 27.15
N ALA A 174 -13.62 -11.54 27.90
CA ALA A 174 -12.89 -10.39 27.36
C ALA A 174 -11.60 -10.81 26.64
N MET A 175 -10.83 -11.76 27.20
CA MET A 175 -9.65 -12.34 26.55
C MET A 175 -10.01 -13.07 25.25
N LEU A 176 -11.09 -13.85 25.25
CA LEU A 176 -11.57 -14.54 24.05
C LEU A 176 -12.01 -13.53 22.97
N MET A 177 -12.78 -12.51 23.34
CA MET A 177 -13.19 -11.44 22.43
C MET A 177 -11.99 -10.69 21.86
N ALA A 178 -10.97 -10.41 22.67
CA ALA A 178 -9.73 -9.79 22.22
C ALA A 178 -9.04 -10.64 21.15
N VAL A 179 -8.87 -11.95 21.41
CA VAL A 179 -8.25 -12.89 20.45
C VAL A 179 -9.06 -13.00 19.17
N LEU A 180 -10.39 -13.12 19.27
CA LEU A 180 -11.28 -13.20 18.11
C LEU A 180 -11.23 -11.92 17.27
N LEU A 181 -11.27 -10.75 17.89
CA LEU A 181 -11.23 -9.47 17.19
C LEU A 181 -9.86 -9.25 16.51
N MET A 182 -8.76 -9.55 17.19
CA MET A 182 -7.41 -9.48 16.60
C MET A 182 -7.24 -10.51 15.47
N GLY A 183 -7.80 -11.70 15.63
CA GLY A 183 -7.85 -12.73 14.60
C GLY A 183 -8.62 -12.27 13.36
N MET A 184 -9.82 -11.69 13.57
CA MET A 184 -10.63 -11.12 12.50
C MET A 184 -9.92 -9.97 11.78
N LEU A 185 -9.28 -9.05 12.52
CA LEU A 185 -8.49 -7.97 11.92
C LEU A 185 -7.29 -8.50 11.13
N THR A 186 -6.66 -9.57 11.61
CA THR A 186 -5.56 -10.24 10.89
C THR A 186 -6.06 -10.86 9.59
N VAL A 187 -7.21 -11.54 9.61
CA VAL A 187 -7.85 -12.09 8.41
C VAL A 187 -8.26 -10.98 7.46
N ALA A 188 -8.89 -9.92 7.94
CA ALA A 188 -9.29 -8.76 7.16
C ALA A 188 -8.08 -8.08 6.49
N ALA A 189 -6.97 -7.87 7.22
CA ALA A 189 -5.73 -7.32 6.68
C ALA A 189 -5.14 -8.20 5.56
N ARG A 190 -5.14 -9.52 5.76
CA ARG A 190 -4.67 -10.50 4.75
C ARG A 190 -5.56 -10.50 3.53
N ARG A 191 -6.88 -10.46 3.72
CA ARG A 191 -7.87 -10.39 2.64
C ARG A 191 -7.71 -9.12 1.82
N ALA A 192 -7.69 -7.95 2.46
CA ALA A 192 -7.49 -6.67 1.80
C ALA A 192 -6.14 -6.61 1.05
N SER A 193 -5.08 -7.19 1.62
CA SER A 193 -3.77 -7.27 0.96
C SER A 193 -3.80 -8.14 -0.30
N ARG A 194 -4.57 -9.24 -0.30
CA ARG A 194 -4.72 -10.13 -1.46
C ARG A 194 -5.55 -9.45 -2.56
N GLU A 195 -6.68 -8.85 -2.20
CA GLU A 195 -7.56 -8.14 -3.15
C GLU A 195 -6.83 -7.00 -3.85
N ARG A 196 -6.06 -6.18 -3.11
CA ARG A 196 -5.26 -5.09 -3.70
C ARG A 196 -4.20 -5.60 -4.68
N ARG A 197 -3.55 -6.73 -4.39
CA ARG A 197 -2.56 -7.35 -5.29
C ARG A 197 -3.20 -7.88 -6.56
N ALA A 198 -4.35 -8.56 -6.43
CA ALA A 198 -5.08 -9.07 -7.59
C ALA A 198 -5.51 -7.92 -8.51
N LEU A 199 -6.09 -6.85 -7.96
CA LEU A 199 -6.49 -5.67 -8.75
C LEU A 199 -5.29 -5.00 -9.44
N ALA A 200 -4.16 -4.86 -8.74
CA ALA A 200 -2.95 -4.26 -9.30
C ALA A 200 -2.38 -5.06 -10.48
N ILE A 201 -2.48 -6.40 -10.44
CA ILE A 201 -2.06 -7.26 -11.55
C ILE A 201 -2.98 -7.05 -12.76
N THR A 202 -4.30 -7.01 -12.55
CA THR A 202 -5.28 -6.81 -13.63
C THR A 202 -5.12 -5.46 -14.32
N LEU A 203 -5.05 -4.36 -13.57
CA LEU A 203 -4.91 -3.02 -14.14
C LEU A 203 -3.62 -2.84 -14.95
N ARG A 204 -2.54 -3.52 -14.55
CA ARG A 204 -1.28 -3.49 -15.31
C ARG A 204 -1.35 -4.33 -16.59
N ALA A 205 -1.97 -5.51 -16.53
CA ALA A 205 -2.19 -6.31 -17.73
C ALA A 205 -3.05 -5.56 -18.76
N GLU A 206 -4.03 -4.77 -18.31
CA GLU A 206 -4.79 -3.86 -19.17
C GLU A 206 -3.92 -2.75 -19.78
N ASP A 207 -3.06 -2.11 -18.99
CA ASP A 207 -2.15 -1.06 -19.49
C ASP A 207 -1.12 -1.61 -20.48
N ASP A 208 -0.54 -2.78 -20.21
CA ASP A 208 0.42 -3.45 -21.11
C ASP A 208 -0.25 -3.86 -22.42
N ASN A 209 -1.47 -4.41 -22.37
CA ASN A 209 -2.24 -4.72 -23.58
C ASN A 209 -2.57 -3.45 -24.38
N ALA A 210 -2.96 -2.36 -23.70
CA ALA A 210 -3.25 -1.10 -24.34
C ALA A 210 -2.00 -0.47 -24.98
N ARG A 211 -0.84 -0.59 -24.35
CA ARG A 211 0.45 -0.15 -24.90
C ARG A 211 0.85 -0.99 -26.11
N GLY A 212 0.78 -2.31 -26.01
CA GLY A 212 1.09 -3.22 -27.12
C GLY A 212 0.20 -2.97 -28.34
N ALA A 213 -1.10 -2.73 -28.13
CA ALA A 213 -2.02 -2.36 -29.21
C ALA A 213 -1.62 -1.03 -29.89
N ARG A 214 -1.27 0.00 -29.11
CA ARG A 214 -0.82 1.29 -29.64
C ARG A 214 0.50 1.18 -30.39
N GLU A 215 1.45 0.40 -29.88
CA GLU A 215 2.74 0.16 -30.55
C GLU A 215 2.56 -0.61 -31.87
N ALA A 216 1.72 -1.63 -31.88
CA ALA A 216 1.38 -2.37 -33.09
C ALA A 216 0.69 -1.47 -34.13
N GLU A 217 -0.27 -0.63 -33.70
CA GLU A 217 -0.93 0.34 -34.58
C GLU A 217 0.08 1.35 -35.16
N ALA A 218 0.97 1.89 -34.33
CA ALA A 218 2.00 2.83 -34.76
C ALA A 218 2.98 2.19 -35.74
N MET A 219 3.40 0.95 -35.49
CA MET A 219 4.26 0.17 -36.38
C MET A 219 3.57 -0.08 -37.73
N LEU A 220 2.32 -0.56 -37.72
CA LEU A 220 1.55 -0.79 -38.95
C LEU A 220 1.37 0.49 -39.76
N ARG A 221 1.10 1.62 -39.09
CA ARG A 221 0.98 2.93 -39.74
C ARG A 221 2.31 3.38 -40.35
N MET A 222 3.42 3.21 -39.64
CA MET A 222 4.75 3.55 -40.15
C MET A 222 5.13 2.70 -41.37
N LEU A 223 4.86 1.38 -41.33
CA LEU A 223 5.06 0.48 -42.46
C LEU A 223 4.18 0.87 -43.66
N PHE A 224 2.90 1.17 -43.43
CA PHE A 224 1.99 1.61 -44.47
C PHE A 224 2.49 2.87 -45.19
N GLU A 225 3.03 3.84 -44.45
CA GLU A 225 3.55 5.10 -45.00
C GLU A 225 4.89 4.95 -45.75
N HIS A 226 5.77 4.04 -45.35
CA HIS A 226 7.14 3.95 -45.90
C HIS A 226 7.38 2.81 -46.89
N VAL A 227 6.43 1.89 -47.07
CA VAL A 227 6.53 0.88 -48.13
C VAL A 227 6.67 1.59 -49.48
N GLY A 228 7.73 1.29 -50.23
CA GLY A 228 8.02 1.86 -51.56
C GLY A 228 7.04 1.46 -52.68
N GLN A 229 5.89 0.89 -52.32
CA GLN A 229 4.75 0.63 -53.20
C GLN A 229 3.59 1.54 -52.82
N GLY A 230 2.90 2.07 -53.82
CA GLY A 230 1.67 2.82 -53.60
C GLY A 230 0.54 1.88 -53.17
N ILE A 231 0.07 2.03 -51.93
CA ILE A 231 -1.08 1.28 -51.40
C ILE A 231 -2.30 2.20 -51.31
N SER A 232 -3.42 1.76 -51.90
CA SER A 232 -4.73 2.40 -51.77
C SER A 232 -5.78 1.35 -51.41
N VAL A 233 -6.54 1.60 -50.36
CA VAL A 233 -7.60 0.71 -49.87
C VAL A 233 -8.95 1.34 -50.18
N PHE A 234 -9.82 0.59 -50.86
CA PHE A 234 -11.19 1.00 -51.19
C PHE A 234 -12.21 0.22 -50.36
N ASP A 235 -13.34 0.85 -50.04
CA ASP A 235 -14.46 0.17 -49.40
C ASP A 235 -15.29 -0.67 -50.40
N LYS A 236 -16.36 -1.30 -49.90
CA LYS A 236 -17.28 -2.14 -50.71
C LYS A 236 -17.95 -1.38 -51.86
N ASP A 237 -18.05 -0.06 -51.77
CA ASP A 237 -18.68 0.82 -52.76
C ASP A 237 -17.62 1.49 -53.67
N LEU A 238 -16.39 0.95 -53.67
CA LEU A 238 -15.24 1.41 -54.43
C LEU A 238 -14.85 2.87 -54.13
N ARG A 239 -14.99 3.30 -52.88
CA ARG A 239 -14.54 4.62 -52.42
C ARG A 239 -13.25 4.50 -51.60
N LEU A 240 -12.34 5.45 -51.81
CA LEU A 240 -11.02 5.45 -51.17
C LEU A 240 -11.16 5.62 -49.65
N ARG A 241 -10.60 4.69 -48.87
CA ARG A 241 -10.65 4.68 -47.40
C ARG A 241 -9.29 4.99 -46.77
N ALA A 242 -8.20 4.50 -47.36
CA ALA A 242 -6.84 4.76 -46.91
C ALA A 242 -5.89 4.79 -48.11
N TRP A 243 -4.84 5.60 -48.04
CA TRP A 243 -3.80 5.71 -49.06
C TRP A 243 -2.49 6.13 -48.39
N ASN A 244 -1.36 5.62 -48.87
CA ASN A 244 -0.04 6.05 -48.38
C ASN A 244 0.57 7.13 -49.27
N ALA A 245 1.64 7.78 -48.79
CA ALA A 245 2.33 8.84 -49.53
C ALA A 245 2.79 8.40 -50.94
N GLU A 246 3.26 7.16 -51.10
CA GLU A 246 3.73 6.65 -52.40
C GLU A 246 2.58 6.51 -53.40
N SER A 247 1.39 6.05 -52.96
CA SER A 247 0.21 5.99 -53.82
C SER A 247 -0.27 7.37 -54.25
N ALA A 248 -0.16 8.38 -53.38
CA ALA A 248 -0.51 9.75 -53.75
C ALA A 248 0.38 10.29 -54.88
N LYS A 249 1.69 9.97 -54.88
CA LYS A 249 2.61 10.30 -55.97
C LYS A 249 2.21 9.62 -57.28
N PHE A 250 1.89 8.33 -57.23
CA PHE A 250 1.42 7.58 -58.41
C PHE A 250 0.06 8.08 -58.91
N ILE A 251 -0.85 8.51 -58.06
CA ILE A 251 -2.13 9.06 -58.51
C ILE A 251 -1.91 10.37 -59.31
N GLY A 252 -0.75 11.03 -59.15
CA GLY A 252 -0.37 12.22 -59.91
C GLY A 252 -1.27 13.42 -59.62
N ALA A 253 -1.98 13.37 -58.50
CA ALA A 253 -2.95 14.39 -58.10
C ALA A 253 -2.32 15.34 -57.08
N ASP A 254 -2.70 16.62 -57.17
CA ASP A 254 -2.40 17.64 -56.16
C ASP A 254 -2.81 17.10 -54.76
N PRO A 255 -1.98 17.23 -53.70
CA PRO A 255 -2.26 16.67 -52.37
C PRO A 255 -3.66 16.98 -51.81
N GLY A 256 -4.31 18.05 -52.24
CA GLY A 256 -5.69 18.40 -51.85
C GLY A 256 -6.82 17.57 -52.50
N ILE A 257 -6.52 16.77 -53.54
CA ILE A 257 -7.53 16.01 -54.31
C ILE A 257 -7.78 14.61 -53.72
N VAL A 258 -6.75 13.99 -53.14
CA VAL A 258 -6.83 12.65 -52.55
C VAL A 258 -7.42 12.75 -51.15
N ARG A 259 -8.65 12.25 -50.99
CA ARG A 259 -9.40 12.31 -49.74
C ARG A 259 -10.24 11.07 -49.55
N ALA A 260 -10.57 10.77 -48.29
CA ALA A 260 -11.50 9.70 -47.96
C ALA A 260 -12.85 9.91 -48.69
N GLY A 261 -13.40 8.85 -49.26
CA GLY A 261 -14.65 8.86 -50.02
C GLY A 261 -14.49 9.11 -51.53
N LEU A 262 -13.28 9.39 -52.03
CA LEU A 262 -13.02 9.60 -53.45
C LEU A 262 -13.32 8.30 -54.25
N PRO A 263 -14.21 8.31 -55.26
CA PRO A 263 -14.52 7.10 -56.03
C PRO A 263 -13.32 6.60 -56.84
N LEU A 264 -13.12 5.28 -56.91
CA LEU A 264 -12.07 4.63 -57.70
C LEU A 264 -12.08 5.10 -59.17
N ARG A 265 -13.28 5.27 -59.76
CA ARG A 265 -13.43 5.80 -61.12
C ARG A 265 -12.75 7.15 -61.29
N THR A 266 -12.86 8.04 -60.30
CA THR A 266 -12.22 9.36 -60.33
C THR A 266 -10.72 9.24 -60.21
N VAL A 267 -10.22 8.36 -59.34
CA VAL A 267 -8.77 8.07 -59.20
C VAL A 267 -8.18 7.59 -60.53
N LEU A 268 -8.80 6.60 -61.16
CA LEU A 268 -8.35 6.04 -62.45
C LEU A 268 -8.38 7.10 -63.57
N LEU A 269 -9.40 7.96 -63.61
CA LEU A 269 -9.46 9.05 -64.58
C LEU A 269 -8.34 10.07 -64.37
N THR A 270 -8.00 10.38 -63.12
CA THR A 270 -6.88 11.29 -62.79
C THR A 270 -5.55 10.68 -63.21
N MET A 271 -5.30 9.41 -62.89
CA MET A 271 -4.09 8.68 -63.32
C MET A 271 -3.97 8.64 -64.85
N ARG A 272 -5.08 8.43 -65.57
CA ARG A 272 -5.12 8.48 -67.04
C ARG A 272 -4.76 9.87 -67.58
N ARG A 273 -5.29 10.94 -66.98
CA ARG A 273 -4.94 12.31 -67.38
C ARG A 273 -3.47 12.64 -67.09
N ALA A 274 -2.91 12.07 -66.04
CA ALA A 274 -1.49 12.17 -65.70
C ALA A 274 -0.57 11.32 -66.59
N GLY A 275 -1.11 10.58 -67.57
CA GLY A 275 -0.31 9.77 -68.51
C GLY A 275 0.23 8.45 -67.94
N GLN A 276 -0.28 8.00 -66.79
CA GLN A 276 0.25 6.80 -66.10
C GLN A 276 -0.10 5.45 -66.76
N PHE A 277 -1.00 5.43 -67.75
CA PHE A 277 -1.45 4.21 -68.41
C PHE A 277 -0.86 3.99 -69.82
N GLY A 278 0.09 4.84 -70.25
CA GLY A 278 0.60 4.86 -71.63
C GLY A 278 -0.28 5.64 -72.58
#